data_AF-A0A4Z2FL91-F1
#
_entry.id   AF-A0A4Z2FL91-F1
#
_cell.length_a   1.000
_cell.length_b   1.000
_cell.length_c   1.000
_cell.angle_alpha   90.00
_cell.angle_beta   90.00
_cell.angle_gamma   90.00
#
_symmetry.space_group_name_H-M   'P 1'
#
loop_
_entity.id
_entity.type
_entity.pdbx_description
1 polymer ?
#
loop_
_entity_poly.entity_id
_entity_poly.type
_entity_poly.pdbx_seq_one_letter_code
_entity_poly.pdbx_strand_id
1 'polypeptide(L)'
;MSRLKVRLFPLSHRCGEKDCRGLLRPNVVLFGETLDSHILTKVEKEMETCDLCLVVGTSSIVYPAAMFGPQIASRGVPVAEFNMTATPKTEYFT
;
A
#
# COMPACT_ATOMS: atom_id res chain seq x y z
N MET A 1 38.66 -3.59 -26.36
CA MET A 1 37.92 -2.99 -25.23
C MET A 1 36.61 -2.44 -25.73
N SER A 2 35.60 -3.30 -25.87
CA SER A 2 34.29 -2.93 -26.42
C SER A 2 33.36 -2.61 -25.26
N ARG A 3 33.00 -1.34 -25.07
CA ARG A 3 32.02 -0.93 -24.06
C ARG A 3 30.70 -1.67 -24.33
N LEU A 4 30.23 -2.43 -23.35
CA LEU A 4 28.86 -2.95 -23.31
C LEU A 4 27.88 -1.78 -23.42
N LYS A 5 27.24 -1.64 -24.59
CA LYS A 5 26.03 -0.82 -24.73
C LYS A 5 24.91 -1.55 -23.99
N VAL A 6 24.67 -1.14 -22.75
CA VAL A 6 23.40 -1.42 -22.08
C VAL A 6 22.31 -0.84 -22.99
N ARG A 7 21.53 -1.72 -23.63
CA ARG A 7 20.34 -1.29 -24.36
C ARG A 7 19.35 -0.75 -23.33
N LEU A 8 19.32 0.57 -23.13
CA LEU A 8 18.16 1.21 -22.55
C LEU A 8 16.96 0.83 -23.42
N PHE A 9 16.02 0.07 -22.86
CA PHE A 9 14.67 -0.04 -23.40
C PHE A 9 14.16 1.37 -23.75
N PRO A 10 13.35 1.57 -24.80
CA PRO A 10 12.87 2.89 -25.16
C PRO A 10 11.98 3.43 -24.03
N LEU A 11 12.54 4.27 -23.17
CA LEU A 11 11.86 4.96 -22.06
C LEU A 11 10.95 6.06 -22.63
N SER A 12 9.85 5.68 -23.28
CA SER A 12 8.90 6.60 -23.93
C SER A 12 7.81 7.13 -22.99
N HIS A 13 7.90 6.90 -21.68
CA HIS A 13 6.92 7.40 -20.70
C HIS A 13 7.20 8.88 -20.40
N ARG A 14 6.84 9.78 -21.32
CA ARG A 14 6.93 11.24 -21.14
C ARG A 14 5.56 11.88 -21.08
N CYS A 15 5.47 13.01 -20.38
CA CYS A 15 4.24 13.79 -20.28
C CYS A 15 3.79 14.27 -21.68
N GLY A 16 2.50 14.05 -21.98
CA GLY A 16 1.87 14.45 -23.25
C GLY A 16 1.42 15.91 -23.29
N GLU A 17 1.50 16.63 -22.17
CA GLU A 17 1.18 18.06 -22.12
C GLU A 17 2.16 18.88 -22.95
N LYS A 18 1.62 19.85 -23.69
CA LYS A 18 2.43 20.81 -24.44
C LYS A 18 3.40 21.49 -23.48
N ASP A 19 4.67 21.53 -23.85
CA ASP A 19 5.79 22.14 -23.11
C ASP A 19 6.27 21.44 -21.81
N CYS A 20 5.71 20.29 -21.40
CA CYS A 20 6.21 19.56 -20.23
C CYS A 20 7.38 18.60 -20.56
N ARG A 21 7.13 17.60 -21.42
CA ARG A 21 8.06 16.49 -21.77
C ARG A 21 8.74 15.77 -20.60
N GLY A 22 8.26 15.99 -19.37
CA GLY A 22 8.80 15.40 -18.14
C GLY A 22 8.71 13.89 -18.15
N LEU A 23 9.61 13.23 -17.40
CA LEU A 23 9.59 11.78 -17.26
C LEU A 23 8.41 11.39 -16.36
N LEU A 24 7.54 10.51 -16.86
CA LEU A 24 6.47 9.95 -16.07
C LEU A 24 7.04 8.88 -15.14
N ARG A 25 6.62 8.95 -13.87
CA ARG A 25 6.74 7.84 -12.93
C ARG A 25 5.38 7.18 -12.74
N PRO A 26 5.32 5.90 -12.38
CA PRO A 26 4.07 5.29 -11.93
C PRO A 26 3.48 6.08 -10.76
N ASN A 27 2.15 6.25 -10.77
CA ASN A 27 1.43 6.83 -9.65
C ASN A 27 1.20 5.76 -8.58
N VAL A 28 2.28 5.41 -7.89
CA VAL A 28 2.31 4.47 -6.76
C VAL A 28 3.08 5.13 -5.63
N VAL A 29 2.83 4.70 -4.40
CA VAL A 29 3.65 5.08 -3.24
C VAL A 29 4.81 4.09 -3.14
N LEU A 30 6.03 4.58 -3.34
CA LEU A 30 7.24 3.79 -3.17
C LEU A 30 7.64 3.72 -1.69
N PHE A 31 8.49 2.76 -1.32
CA PHE A 31 9.03 2.70 0.03
C PHE A 31 9.76 4.00 0.39
N GLY A 32 9.44 4.55 1.56
CA GLY A 32 9.96 5.84 2.03
C GLY A 32 9.16 7.05 1.56
N GLU A 33 8.19 6.89 0.66
CA GLU A 33 7.24 7.95 0.32
C GLU A 33 6.06 7.94 1.30
N THR A 34 5.53 9.13 1.59
CA THR A 34 4.34 9.30 2.41
C THR A 34 3.10 8.93 1.61
N LEU A 35 2.15 8.22 2.22
CA LEU A 35 0.82 8.08 1.66
C LEU A 35 0.12 9.44 1.64
N ASP A 36 -0.82 9.59 0.70
CA ASP A 36 -1.69 10.76 0.61
C ASP A 36 -2.50 10.90 1.90
N SER A 37 -2.39 12.06 2.55
CA SER A 37 -3.07 12.34 3.82
C SER A 37 -4.58 12.32 3.70
N HIS A 38 -5.14 12.73 2.56
CA HIS A 38 -6.59 12.69 2.34
C HIS A 38 -7.11 11.25 2.25
N ILE A 39 -6.30 10.33 1.71
CA ILE A 39 -6.63 8.91 1.70
C ILE A 39 -6.57 8.34 3.12
N LEU A 40 -5.53 8.68 3.89
CA LEU A 40 -5.40 8.23 5.27
C LEU A 40 -6.56 8.69 6.15
N THR A 41 -6.98 9.95 6.05
CA THR A 41 -8.15 10.47 6.78
C THR A 41 -9.43 9.72 6.43
N LYS A 42 -9.62 9.31 5.16
CA LYS A 42 -10.76 8.47 4.78
C LYS A 42 -10.69 7.10 5.41
N VAL A 43 -9.52 6.47 5.39
CA VAL A 43 -9.30 5.16 6.02
C VAL A 43 -9.61 5.22 7.52
N GLU A 44 -9.11 6.23 8.22
CA GLU A 44 -9.38 6.45 9.65
C GLU A 44 -10.89 6.52 9.93
N LYS A 45 -11.63 7.30 9.13
CA LYS A 45 -13.08 7.40 9.27
C LYS A 45 -13.81 6.07 9.05
N GLU A 46 -13.42 5.31 8.02
CA GLU A 46 -14.03 4.00 7.77
C GLU A 46 -13.70 3.01 8.89
N MET A 47 -12.48 3.05 9.41
CA MET A 47 -12.08 2.24 10.56
C MET A 47 -12.95 2.58 11.77
N GLU A 48 -13.19 3.86 12.08
CA GLU A 48 -14.02 4.31 13.21
C GLU A 48 -15.47 3.82 13.16
N THR A 49 -16.03 3.61 11.97
CA THR A 49 -17.41 3.13 11.80
C THR A 49 -17.52 1.65 11.51
N CYS A 50 -16.40 0.95 11.30
CA CYS A 50 -16.35 -0.47 10.99
C CYS A 50 -16.89 -1.32 12.16
N ASP A 51 -17.77 -2.27 11.82
CA ASP A 51 -18.39 -3.25 12.71
C ASP A 51 -17.98 -4.70 12.39
N LEU A 52 -17.31 -4.93 11.26
CA LEU A 52 -16.60 -6.17 10.90
C LEU A 52 -15.46 -5.84 9.92
N CYS A 53 -14.24 -6.33 10.19
CA CYS A 53 -13.09 -6.15 9.30
C CYS A 53 -12.61 -7.48 8.72
N LEU A 54 -12.29 -7.49 7.42
CA LEU A 54 -11.67 -8.63 6.74
C LEU A 54 -10.25 -8.26 6.33
N VAL A 55 -9.26 -9.04 6.78
CA VAL A 55 -7.85 -8.90 6.38
C VAL A 55 -7.52 -10.02 5.42
N VAL A 56 -7.37 -9.72 4.12
CA VAL A 56 -7.32 -10.73 3.05
C VAL A 56 -6.01 -10.68 2.29
N GLY A 57 -5.29 -11.81 2.21
CA GLY A 57 -4.16 -12.00 1.30
C GLY A 57 -2.98 -11.04 1.49
N THR A 58 -2.78 -10.53 2.71
CA THR A 58 -1.67 -9.64 3.07
C THR A 58 -0.75 -10.32 4.09
N SER A 59 0.55 -10.01 4.03
CA SER A 59 1.52 -10.46 5.02
C SER A 59 1.44 -9.67 6.33
N SER A 60 0.72 -8.56 6.35
CA SER A 60 0.59 -7.67 7.53
C SER A 60 1.93 -7.16 8.07
N ILE A 61 2.90 -6.87 7.18
CA ILE A 61 4.24 -6.34 7.52
C ILE A 61 4.41 -4.86 7.13
N VAL A 62 3.82 -4.42 6.02
CA VAL A 62 4.09 -3.09 5.44
C VAL A 62 3.24 -2.02 6.13
N TYR A 63 3.91 -1.02 6.69
CA TYR A 63 3.27 0.12 7.35
C TYR A 63 2.90 1.22 6.35
N PRO A 64 1.80 1.95 6.58
CA PRO A 64 0.91 1.89 7.74
C PRO A 64 -0.17 0.79 7.69
N ALA A 65 -0.42 0.20 6.52
CA ALA A 65 -1.56 -0.70 6.29
C ALA A 65 -1.65 -1.90 7.24
N ALA A 66 -0.49 -2.44 7.66
CA ALA A 66 -0.41 -3.55 8.62
C ALA A 66 -1.08 -3.27 9.99
N MET A 67 -1.32 -1.99 10.34
CA MET A 67 -1.94 -1.62 11.62
C MET A 67 -3.45 -1.44 11.57
N PHE A 68 -4.06 -1.35 10.40
CA PHE A 68 -5.49 -1.06 10.30
C PHE A 68 -6.35 -2.17 10.92
N GLY A 69 -6.06 -3.44 10.59
CA GLY A 69 -6.73 -4.59 11.22
C GLY A 69 -6.58 -4.59 12.74
N PRO A 70 -5.34 -4.56 13.29
CA PRO A 70 -5.13 -4.53 14.74
C PRO A 70 -5.80 -3.34 15.46
N GLN A 71 -5.83 -2.16 14.83
CA GLN A 71 -6.52 -0.98 15.38
C GLN A 71 -8.04 -1.13 15.38
N ILE A 72 -8.62 -1.84 14.41
CA ILE A 72 -10.04 -2.18 14.45
C ILE A 72 -10.30 -3.23 15.55
N ALA A 73 -9.49 -4.28 15.61
CA ALA A 73 -9.63 -5.34 16.62
C ALA A 73 -9.54 -4.80 18.06
N SER A 74 -8.65 -3.83 18.32
CA SER A 74 -8.50 -3.23 19.66
C SER A 74 -9.72 -2.46 20.14
N ARG A 75 -10.66 -2.11 19.24
CA ARG A 75 -11.97 -1.53 19.58
C ARG A 75 -13.03 -2.57 19.94
N GLY A 76 -12.67 -3.85 19.94
CA GLY A 76 -13.60 -4.97 20.17
C GLY A 76 -14.43 -5.34 18.93
N VAL A 77 -14.09 -4.79 17.77
CA VAL A 77 -14.73 -5.11 16.50
C VAL A 77 -14.16 -6.44 15.98
N PRO A 78 -15.00 -7.40 15.55
CA PRO A 78 -14.53 -8.67 15.02
C PRO A 78 -13.67 -8.45 13.76
N VAL A 79 -12.53 -9.13 13.71
CA VAL A 79 -11.62 -9.12 12.56
C VAL A 79 -11.37 -10.55 12.12
N ALA A 80 -11.60 -10.84 10.84
CA ALA A 80 -11.34 -12.15 10.25
C ALA A 80 -10.19 -12.07 9.25
N GLU A 81 -9.10 -12.77 9.54
CA GLU A 81 -7.97 -12.90 8.64
C GLU A 81 -8.16 -14.11 7.71
N PHE A 82 -8.06 -13.86 6.40
CA PHE A 82 -8.08 -14.88 5.36
C PHE A 82 -6.72 -14.90 4.67
N ASN A 83 -5.87 -15.83 5.09
CA ASN A 83 -4.56 -16.00 4.50
C ASN A 83 -4.12 -17.46 4.49
N MET A 84 -3.22 -17.81 3.57
CA MET A 84 -2.69 -19.18 3.45
C MET A 84 -1.78 -19.56 4.63
N THR A 85 -1.19 -18.56 5.28
CA THR A 85 -0.29 -18.73 6.42
C THR A 85 -0.59 -17.66 7.46
N ALA A 86 -0.34 -17.95 8.73
CA ALA A 86 -0.39 -16.94 9.79
C ALA A 86 0.61 -15.82 9.50
N THR A 87 0.26 -14.62 9.95
CA THR A 87 1.06 -13.39 9.85
C THR A 87 1.48 -12.95 11.25
N PRO A 88 2.44 -12.00 11.37
CA PRO A 88 2.77 -11.41 12.67
C PRO A 88 1.59 -10.69 13.36
N LYS A 89 0.46 -10.50 12.66
CA LYS A 89 -0.75 -9.85 13.19
C LYS A 89 -1.89 -10.82 13.49
N THR A 90 -1.77 -12.11 13.17
CA THR A 90 -2.83 -13.09 13.40
C THR A 90 -3.30 -13.13 14.86
N GLU A 91 -2.39 -13.00 15.83
CA GLU A 91 -2.71 -13.00 17.27
C GLU A 91 -3.56 -11.82 17.75
N TYR A 92 -3.70 -10.76 16.95
CA TYR A 92 -4.53 -9.61 17.28
C TYR A 92 -6.00 -9.83 16.91
N PHE A 93 -6.31 -10.89 16.17
CA PHE A 93 -7.64 -11.15 15.61
C PHE A 93 -8.37 -12.31 16.28
N THR A 94 -7.72 -12.96 17.25
CA THR A 94 -8.23 -14.13 18.00
C THR A 94 -8.86 -13.73 19.32
#